data_AF-A0A9D4XBP1-F1
#
_entry.id   AF-A0A9D4XBP1-F1
#
_cell.length_a   1.000
_cell.length_b   1.000
_cell.length_c   1.000
_cell.angle_alpha   90.00
_cell.angle_beta   90.00
_cell.angle_gamma   90.00
#
_symmetry.space_group_name_H-M   'P 1'
#
loop_
_entity.id
_entity.type
_entity.pdbx_description
1 polymer ?
#
loop_
_entity_poly.entity_id
_entity_poly.type
_entity_poly.pdbx_seq_one_letter_code
_entity_poly.pdbx_strand_id
1 'polypeptide(L)'
;MSLDEITDKSLRRKDGSSTCEDFVSIVQTWLSKIKLLKGVFGETNQSELAAFTSYALAFPDNFLALVDTYDVMRSGIPNFCAVALALGDLGYKAAGIRLDSGDLAYLSCEARKFFCSIENEFKVPGFGKLIITASNDLNEETLDALNKQGHEVDAFGIGTYLVTCYAQAALGVVFKLVEINNQPRIKLSEDVSKVSIPCKKRSYRLFGKEGYPLVDIMTGENEPSPKVGERILCRHPFQESKRAYVVPQRVEELLRCYWPGKSGKTRETLPPLKEMRERCINQLEQMRPDHMRKLNPTPYKVSVSAKLYDFIHFLWLNEAPVVELE
;
A
#
# COMPACT_ATOMS: atom_id res chain seq x y z
N MET A 1 -9.93 -35.50 5.55
CA MET A 1 -11.17 -35.26 4.80
C MET A 1 -11.08 -36.05 3.50
N SER A 2 -12.09 -36.84 3.13
CA SER A 2 -12.13 -37.53 1.84
C SER A 2 -13.27 -36.97 0.98
N LEU A 3 -13.28 -37.27 -0.32
CA LEU A 3 -14.40 -36.89 -1.19
C LEU A 3 -15.72 -37.57 -0.82
N ASP A 4 -15.66 -38.71 -0.13
CA ASP A 4 -16.83 -39.44 0.34
C ASP A 4 -17.49 -38.81 1.56
N GLU A 5 -16.76 -37.95 2.29
CA GLU A 5 -17.28 -37.19 3.43
C GLU A 5 -18.10 -35.96 2.99
N ILE A 6 -18.08 -35.60 1.70
CA ILE A 6 -18.91 -34.53 1.15
C ILE A 6 -20.35 -35.03 1.02
N THR A 7 -21.22 -34.56 1.91
CA THR A 7 -22.62 -35.03 2.03
C THR A 7 -23.53 -34.47 0.95
N ASP A 8 -23.44 -33.17 0.66
CA ASP A 8 -24.14 -32.52 -0.45
C ASP A 8 -23.17 -32.30 -1.60
N LYS A 9 -23.35 -33.09 -2.66
CA LYS A 9 -22.51 -33.05 -3.87
C LYS A 9 -23.17 -32.26 -4.99
N SER A 10 -24.36 -31.70 -4.75
CA SER A 10 -25.12 -31.02 -5.76
C SER A 10 -24.63 -29.59 -5.97
N LEU A 11 -24.58 -29.15 -7.22
CA LEU A 11 -24.25 -27.77 -7.57
C LEU A 11 -25.17 -27.27 -8.68
N ARG A 12 -25.90 -26.20 -8.41
CA ARG A 12 -26.75 -25.55 -9.40
C ARG A 12 -25.88 -24.90 -10.48
N ARG A 13 -26.30 -24.95 -11.75
CA ARG A 13 -25.65 -24.18 -12.81
C ARG A 13 -25.78 -22.68 -12.59
N LYS A 14 -24.81 -21.91 -13.09
CA LYS A 14 -24.78 -20.45 -12.91
C LYS A 14 -25.98 -19.72 -13.53
N ASP A 15 -26.46 -20.20 -14.66
CA ASP A 15 -27.66 -19.67 -15.34
C ASP A 15 -28.98 -20.07 -14.66
N GLY A 16 -28.90 -20.93 -13.63
CA GLY A 16 -30.03 -21.44 -12.89
C GLY A 16 -30.85 -22.51 -13.62
N SER A 17 -30.40 -22.98 -14.79
CA SER A 17 -31.19 -23.86 -15.68
C SER A 17 -31.41 -25.27 -15.12
N SER A 18 -30.41 -25.81 -14.43
CA SER A 18 -30.45 -27.16 -13.86
C SER A 18 -29.47 -27.29 -12.70
N THR A 19 -29.58 -28.41 -11.97
CA THR A 19 -28.67 -28.80 -10.89
C THR A 19 -27.86 -30.00 -11.34
N CYS A 20 -26.54 -29.93 -11.16
CA CYS A 20 -25.68 -31.10 -11.21
C CYS A 20 -25.81 -31.83 -9.88
N GLU A 21 -26.30 -33.08 -9.90
CA GLU A 21 -26.51 -33.85 -8.65
C GLU A 21 -25.18 -34.36 -8.04
N ASP A 22 -24.13 -34.48 -8.84
CA ASP A 22 -22.83 -35.00 -8.40
C ASP A 22 -21.66 -34.24 -9.04
N PHE A 23 -21.36 -33.07 -8.46
CA PHE A 23 -20.21 -32.26 -8.85
C PHE A 23 -18.88 -32.96 -8.56
N VAL A 24 -18.82 -33.78 -7.51
CA VAL A 24 -17.60 -34.51 -7.10
C VAL A 24 -17.13 -35.44 -8.22
N SER A 25 -18.05 -36.17 -8.86
CA SER A 25 -17.74 -37.03 -10.00
C SER A 25 -17.18 -36.26 -11.20
N ILE A 26 -17.66 -35.04 -11.45
CA ILE A 26 -17.12 -34.16 -12.51
C ILE A 26 -15.68 -33.75 -12.18
N VAL A 27 -15.41 -33.36 -10.93
CA VAL A 27 -14.06 -33.03 -10.46
C VAL A 27 -13.09 -34.21 -10.64
N GLN A 28 -13.48 -35.42 -10.24
CA GLN A 28 -12.65 -36.62 -10.40
C GLN A 28 -12.37 -36.95 -11.87
N THR A 29 -13.37 -36.73 -12.74
CA THR A 29 -13.23 -36.90 -14.19
C THR A 29 -12.20 -35.92 -14.76
N TRP A 30 -12.26 -34.65 -14.37
CA TRP A 30 -11.27 -33.65 -14.80
C TRP A 30 -9.88 -33.93 -14.26
N LEU A 31 -9.76 -34.35 -13.00
CA LEU A 31 -8.46 -34.70 -12.43
C LEU A 31 -7.82 -35.86 -13.19
N SER A 32 -8.62 -36.87 -13.57
CA SER A 32 -8.14 -38.00 -14.39
C SER A 32 -7.65 -37.53 -15.76
N LYS A 33 -8.38 -36.62 -16.42
CA LYS A 33 -7.96 -36.01 -17.70
C LYS A 33 -6.66 -35.21 -17.56
N ILE A 34 -6.52 -34.42 -16.49
CA ILE A 34 -5.32 -33.61 -16.24
C ILE A 34 -4.11 -34.50 -15.99
N LYS A 35 -4.26 -35.59 -15.22
CA LYS A 35 -3.17 -36.55 -14.96
C LYS A 35 -2.64 -37.24 -16.23
N LEU A 36 -3.46 -37.34 -17.28
CA LEU A 36 -3.06 -37.89 -18.58
C LEU A 36 -2.23 -36.91 -19.41
N LEU A 37 -2.20 -35.62 -19.05
CA LEU A 37 -1.30 -34.67 -19.70
C LEU A 37 0.15 -34.99 -19.33
N LYS A 38 0.97 -35.23 -20.36
CA LYS A 38 2.36 -35.71 -20.23
C LYS A 38 3.14 -34.98 -19.13
N GLY A 39 3.67 -35.74 -18.17
CA GLY A 39 5.04 -35.52 -17.69
C GLY A 39 5.31 -35.13 -16.24
N VAL A 40 4.34 -34.90 -15.35
CA VAL A 40 4.70 -34.37 -13.99
C VAL A 40 3.88 -34.90 -12.80
N PHE A 41 2.66 -35.40 -12.98
CA PHE A 41 1.75 -35.60 -11.83
C PHE A 41 1.53 -37.07 -11.51
N GLY A 42 2.05 -37.49 -10.36
CA GLY A 42 1.71 -38.78 -9.74
C GLY A 42 0.37 -38.71 -9.00
N GLU A 43 0.32 -39.27 -7.79
CA GLU A 43 -0.85 -39.13 -6.93
C GLU A 43 -0.91 -37.72 -6.31
N THR A 44 -2.08 -37.08 -6.42
CA THR A 44 -2.40 -35.81 -5.75
C THR A 44 -3.03 -36.10 -4.40
N ASN A 45 -2.94 -35.15 -3.46
CA ASN A 45 -3.53 -35.30 -2.14
C ASN A 45 -5.07 -35.27 -2.24
N GLN A 46 -5.73 -36.33 -1.77
CA GLN A 46 -7.18 -36.47 -1.82
C GLN A 46 -7.91 -35.54 -0.84
N SER A 47 -7.31 -35.26 0.32
CA SER A 47 -7.89 -34.32 1.30
C SER A 47 -7.86 -32.89 0.81
N GLU A 48 -6.80 -32.50 0.11
CA GLU A 48 -6.71 -31.20 -0.56
C GLU A 48 -7.79 -31.05 -1.64
N LEU A 49 -7.95 -32.07 -2.49
CA LEU A 49 -9.02 -32.09 -3.50
C LEU A 49 -10.42 -32.00 -2.88
N ALA A 50 -10.66 -32.73 -1.79
CA ALA A 50 -11.92 -32.68 -1.06
C ALA A 50 -12.19 -31.30 -0.46
N ALA A 51 -11.17 -30.66 0.13
CA ALA A 51 -11.27 -29.31 0.66
C ALA A 51 -11.59 -28.29 -0.44
N PHE A 52 -10.91 -28.35 -1.59
CA PHE A 52 -11.17 -27.47 -2.73
C PHE A 52 -12.58 -27.68 -3.30
N THR A 53 -13.00 -28.94 -3.45
CA THR A 53 -14.34 -29.28 -3.96
C THR A 53 -15.43 -28.76 -3.02
N SER A 54 -15.24 -28.93 -1.71
CA SER A 54 -16.17 -28.43 -0.68
C SER A 54 -16.24 -26.89 -0.70
N TYR A 55 -15.10 -26.22 -0.86
CA TYR A 55 -15.05 -24.76 -0.98
C TYR A 55 -15.74 -24.26 -2.26
N ALA A 56 -15.55 -24.95 -3.38
CA ALA A 56 -16.20 -24.64 -4.65
C ALA A 56 -17.73 -24.84 -4.60
N LEU A 57 -18.21 -25.88 -3.91
CA LEU A 57 -19.64 -26.11 -3.69
C LEU A 57 -20.28 -24.95 -2.90
N ALA A 58 -19.59 -24.46 -1.88
CA ALA A 58 -20.07 -23.35 -1.05
C ALA A 58 -19.95 -21.98 -1.74
N PHE A 59 -18.87 -21.75 -2.51
CA PHE A 59 -18.53 -20.45 -3.10
C PHE A 59 -18.16 -20.55 -4.59
N PRO A 60 -19.06 -21.03 -5.47
CA PRO A 60 -18.73 -21.35 -6.86
C PRO A 60 -18.33 -20.11 -7.69
N ASP A 61 -18.85 -18.92 -7.35
CA ASP A 61 -18.53 -17.67 -8.04
C ASP A 61 -17.17 -17.04 -7.65
N ASN A 62 -16.60 -17.44 -6.51
CA ASN A 62 -15.39 -16.81 -5.94
C ASN A 62 -14.34 -17.86 -5.54
N PHE A 63 -14.31 -19.01 -6.22
CA PHE A 63 -13.39 -20.08 -5.90
C PHE A 63 -11.93 -19.67 -6.12
N LEU A 64 -11.20 -19.47 -5.01
CA LEU A 64 -9.76 -19.22 -4.96
C LEU A 64 -9.10 -20.22 -4.00
N ALA A 65 -8.11 -20.97 -4.47
CA ALA A 65 -7.52 -22.07 -3.70
C ALA A 65 -6.10 -21.76 -3.19
N LEU A 66 -5.81 -22.13 -1.93
CA LEU A 66 -4.44 -22.20 -1.40
C LEU A 66 -3.78 -23.48 -1.88
N VAL A 67 -2.78 -23.38 -2.75
CA VAL A 67 -2.25 -24.55 -3.49
C VAL A 67 -0.93 -25.11 -2.95
N ASP A 68 -0.38 -24.55 -1.88
CA ASP A 68 0.93 -24.91 -1.34
C ASP A 68 0.87 -25.66 0.00
N THR A 69 -0.26 -26.32 0.30
CA THR A 69 -0.42 -27.06 1.56
C THR A 69 0.47 -28.32 1.60
N TYR A 70 0.60 -29.02 0.48
CA TYR A 70 1.42 -30.24 0.38
C TYR A 70 2.55 -30.09 -0.64
N ASP A 71 2.20 -29.88 -1.91
CA ASP A 71 3.13 -29.63 -3.00
C ASP A 71 2.40 -28.85 -4.09
N VAL A 72 2.90 -27.67 -4.43
CA VAL A 72 2.28 -26.75 -5.39
C VAL A 72 2.08 -27.41 -6.74
N MET A 73 3.15 -27.90 -7.34
CA MET A 73 3.09 -28.41 -8.70
C MET A 73 2.49 -29.81 -8.71
N ARG A 74 2.87 -30.68 -7.77
CA ARG A 74 2.46 -32.10 -7.81
C ARG A 74 1.04 -32.35 -7.31
N SER A 75 0.50 -31.48 -6.46
CA SER A 75 -0.82 -31.69 -5.83
C SER A 75 -1.76 -30.50 -6.03
N GLY A 76 -1.39 -29.32 -5.53
CA GLY A 76 -2.31 -28.18 -5.42
C GLY A 76 -2.77 -27.64 -6.76
N ILE A 77 -1.84 -27.40 -7.69
CA ILE A 77 -2.16 -26.89 -9.04
C ILE A 77 -3.04 -27.88 -9.83
N PRO A 78 -2.72 -29.18 -9.93
CA PRO A 78 -3.60 -30.16 -10.58
C PRO A 78 -4.99 -30.25 -9.93
N ASN A 79 -5.06 -30.28 -8.59
CA ASN A 79 -6.32 -30.35 -7.86
C ASN A 79 -7.18 -29.09 -8.10
N PHE A 80 -6.56 -27.90 -8.04
CA PHE A 80 -7.23 -26.64 -8.37
C PHE A 80 -7.77 -26.66 -9.80
N CYS A 81 -6.96 -27.07 -10.78
CA CYS A 81 -7.38 -27.08 -12.18
C CYS A 81 -8.57 -28.03 -12.41
N ALA A 82 -8.57 -29.19 -11.75
CA ALA A 82 -9.69 -30.13 -11.84
C ALA A 82 -11.01 -29.50 -11.35
N VAL A 83 -10.98 -28.83 -10.20
CA VAL A 83 -12.15 -28.15 -9.63
C VAL A 83 -12.56 -26.94 -10.48
N ALA A 84 -11.60 -26.14 -10.94
CA ALA A 84 -11.85 -24.96 -11.77
C ALA A 84 -12.50 -25.31 -13.12
N LEU A 85 -12.05 -26.40 -13.77
CA LEU A 85 -12.66 -26.89 -15.01
C LEU A 85 -14.06 -27.46 -14.76
N ALA A 86 -14.25 -28.22 -13.68
CA ALA A 86 -15.58 -28.71 -13.28
C ALA A 86 -16.57 -27.57 -13.03
N LEU A 87 -16.13 -26.49 -12.36
CA LEU A 87 -16.91 -25.26 -12.20
C LEU A 87 -17.25 -24.63 -13.56
N GLY A 88 -16.28 -24.62 -14.49
CA GLY A 88 -16.46 -24.16 -15.86
C GLY A 88 -17.58 -24.89 -16.62
N ASP A 89 -17.68 -26.22 -16.49
CA ASP A 89 -18.75 -27.01 -17.11
C ASP A 89 -20.16 -26.61 -16.64
N LEU A 90 -20.25 -26.00 -15.45
CA LEU A 90 -21.48 -25.49 -14.85
C LEU A 90 -21.67 -23.98 -15.06
N GLY A 91 -20.78 -23.34 -15.84
CA GLY A 91 -20.83 -21.93 -16.20
C GLY A 91 -20.17 -20.99 -15.20
N TYR A 92 -19.53 -21.51 -14.15
CA TYR A 92 -18.78 -20.71 -13.19
C TYR A 92 -17.36 -20.42 -13.68
N LYS A 93 -16.73 -19.43 -13.05
CA LYS A 93 -15.33 -19.06 -13.32
C LYS A 93 -14.58 -19.00 -12.00
N ALA A 94 -13.56 -19.83 -11.86
CA ALA A 94 -12.65 -19.74 -10.72
C ALA A 94 -11.98 -18.36 -10.67
N ALA A 95 -11.73 -17.87 -9.47
CA ALA A 95 -11.05 -16.59 -9.25
C ALA A 95 -9.54 -16.72 -9.44
N GLY A 96 -8.93 -17.80 -8.92
CA GLY A 96 -7.48 -17.99 -9.02
C GLY A 96 -6.88 -18.88 -7.93
N ILE A 97 -5.58 -18.69 -7.69
CA ILE A 97 -4.83 -19.42 -6.66
C ILE A 97 -4.15 -18.45 -5.68
N ARG A 98 -3.79 -18.97 -4.49
CA ARG A 98 -2.89 -18.35 -3.54
C ARG A 98 -1.65 -19.20 -3.32
N LEU A 99 -0.48 -18.57 -3.40
CA LEU A 99 0.82 -19.10 -2.99
C LEU A 99 1.25 -18.38 -1.70
N ASP A 100 1.63 -19.12 -0.67
CA ASP A 100 1.96 -18.59 0.67
C ASP A 100 3.32 -19.09 1.17
N SER A 101 4.10 -19.78 0.33
CA SER A 101 5.39 -20.35 0.69
C SER A 101 6.18 -20.77 -0.55
N GLY A 102 7.46 -21.11 -0.34
CA GLY A 102 8.38 -21.52 -1.40
C GLY A 102 8.93 -20.35 -2.23
N ASP A 103 9.53 -20.68 -3.37
CA ASP A 103 10.03 -19.68 -4.34
C ASP A 103 8.85 -19.13 -5.15
N LEU A 104 8.29 -18.01 -4.69
CA LEU A 104 7.10 -17.39 -5.27
C LEU A 104 7.30 -16.97 -6.74
N ALA A 105 8.50 -16.53 -7.13
CA ALA A 105 8.79 -16.14 -8.51
C ALA A 105 8.76 -17.36 -9.42
N TYR A 106 9.48 -18.42 -9.06
CA TYR A 106 9.48 -19.67 -9.82
C TYR A 106 8.09 -20.31 -9.86
N LEU A 107 7.44 -20.47 -8.71
CA LEU A 107 6.16 -21.16 -8.60
C LEU A 107 5.04 -20.43 -9.33
N SER A 108 5.01 -19.09 -9.30
CA SER A 108 4.03 -18.32 -10.07
C SER A 108 4.22 -18.52 -11.58
N CYS A 109 5.47 -18.51 -12.06
CA CYS A 109 5.78 -18.77 -13.47
C CYS A 109 5.37 -20.18 -13.91
N GLU A 110 5.68 -21.20 -13.12
CA GLU A 110 5.30 -22.58 -13.43
C GLU A 110 3.78 -22.80 -13.39
N ALA A 111 3.09 -22.20 -12.40
CA ALA A 111 1.63 -22.22 -12.34
C ALA A 111 1.01 -21.55 -13.59
N ARG A 112 1.53 -20.39 -14.01
CA ARG A 112 1.07 -19.70 -15.22
C ARG A 112 1.26 -20.55 -16.47
N LYS A 113 2.43 -21.15 -16.66
CA LYS A 113 2.70 -22.06 -17.79
C LYS A 113 1.74 -23.24 -17.81
N PHE A 114 1.45 -23.80 -16.64
CA PHE A 114 0.49 -24.89 -16.52
C PHE A 114 -0.93 -24.45 -16.91
N PHE A 115 -1.38 -23.30 -16.42
CA PHE A 115 -2.68 -22.73 -16.78
C PHE A 115 -2.80 -22.47 -18.29
N CYS A 116 -1.76 -21.93 -18.93
CA CYS A 116 -1.73 -21.76 -20.38
C CYS A 116 -1.79 -23.10 -21.13
N SER A 117 -1.16 -24.15 -20.59
CA SER A 117 -1.21 -25.50 -21.17
C SER A 117 -2.63 -26.08 -21.08
N ILE A 118 -3.31 -25.91 -19.94
CA ILE A 118 -4.72 -26.29 -19.74
C ILE A 118 -5.63 -25.52 -20.70
N GLU A 119 -5.44 -24.21 -20.86
CA GLU A 119 -6.19 -23.38 -21.81
C GLU A 119 -6.09 -23.91 -23.24
N ASN A 120 -4.88 -24.23 -23.68
CA ASN A 120 -4.62 -24.70 -25.03
C ASN A 120 -5.16 -26.11 -25.27
N GLU A 121 -4.93 -27.03 -24.34
CA GLU A 121 -5.32 -28.43 -24.49
C GLU A 121 -6.84 -28.60 -24.46
N PHE A 122 -7.49 -28.02 -23.45
CA PHE A 122 -8.92 -28.18 -23.23
C PHE A 122 -9.77 -27.07 -23.85
N LYS A 123 -9.13 -26.12 -24.56
CA LYS A 123 -9.78 -24.99 -25.25
C LYS A 123 -10.69 -24.17 -24.33
N VAL A 124 -10.19 -23.86 -23.13
CA VAL A 124 -10.89 -23.08 -22.11
C VAL A 124 -10.36 -21.64 -22.05
N PRO A 125 -10.91 -20.71 -22.85
CA PRO A 125 -10.31 -19.39 -23.04
C PRO A 125 -10.25 -18.59 -21.73
N GLY A 126 -9.09 -17.97 -21.49
CA GLY A 126 -8.84 -17.13 -20.31
C GLY A 126 -8.42 -17.89 -19.05
N PHE A 127 -8.27 -19.22 -19.11
CA PHE A 127 -7.76 -20.01 -17.98
C PHE A 127 -6.30 -19.68 -17.66
N GLY A 128 -5.47 -19.42 -18.68
CA GLY A 128 -4.10 -18.93 -18.55
C GLY A 128 -3.99 -17.58 -17.86
N LYS A 129 -5.08 -16.83 -17.73
CA LYS A 129 -5.15 -15.50 -17.08
C LYS A 129 -5.82 -15.53 -15.70
N LEU A 130 -5.98 -16.70 -15.08
CA LEU A 130 -6.48 -16.81 -13.71
C LEU A 130 -5.53 -16.10 -12.73
N ILE A 131 -6.09 -15.48 -11.70
CA ILE A 131 -5.32 -14.63 -10.79
C ILE A 131 -4.36 -15.49 -9.96
N ILE A 132 -3.10 -15.09 -9.88
CA ILE A 132 -2.11 -15.66 -8.96
C ILE A 132 -1.90 -14.64 -7.84
N THR A 133 -2.36 -14.98 -6.64
CA THR A 133 -2.12 -14.17 -5.44
C THR A 133 -0.93 -14.75 -4.68
N ALA A 134 0.00 -13.91 -4.26
CA ALA A 134 1.07 -14.32 -3.35
C ALA A 134 0.92 -13.63 -2.00
N SER A 135 1.08 -14.39 -0.92
CA SER A 135 1.29 -13.88 0.43
C SER A 135 2.55 -14.54 1.01
N ASN A 136 2.94 -14.12 2.23
CA ASN A 136 4.08 -14.61 3.05
C ASN A 136 5.23 -13.62 3.20
N ASP A 137 5.34 -13.02 4.40
CA ASP A 137 6.44 -12.15 4.82
C ASP A 137 6.94 -11.16 3.75
N LEU A 138 6.00 -10.64 2.96
CA LEU A 138 6.27 -9.70 1.89
C LEU A 138 6.58 -8.31 2.49
N ASN A 139 7.63 -7.69 1.98
CA ASN A 139 8.07 -6.34 2.29
C ASN A 139 8.66 -5.69 1.02
N GLU A 140 9.11 -4.45 1.13
CA GLU A 140 9.59 -3.68 -0.03
C GLU A 140 10.83 -4.28 -0.69
N GLU A 141 11.68 -5.00 0.06
CA GLU A 141 12.89 -5.65 -0.44
C GLU A 141 12.56 -6.97 -1.15
N THR A 142 11.69 -7.79 -0.56
CA THR A 142 11.27 -9.05 -1.18
C THR A 142 10.46 -8.80 -2.44
N LEU A 143 9.59 -7.79 -2.46
CA LEU A 143 8.91 -7.36 -3.68
C LEU A 143 9.88 -6.87 -4.77
N ASP A 144 10.94 -6.15 -4.40
CA ASP A 144 11.97 -5.70 -5.36
C ASP A 144 12.74 -6.88 -5.96
N ALA A 145 13.07 -7.87 -5.12
CA ALA A 145 13.72 -9.11 -5.54
C ALA A 145 12.83 -9.93 -6.49
N LEU A 146 11.55 -10.11 -6.16
CA LEU A 146 10.58 -10.79 -7.02
C LEU A 146 10.48 -10.09 -8.39
N ASN A 147 10.34 -8.77 -8.42
CA ASN A 147 10.25 -8.01 -9.67
C ASN A 147 11.51 -8.16 -10.54
N LYS A 148 12.70 -8.21 -9.92
CA LYS A 148 13.98 -8.42 -10.63
C LYS A 148 14.13 -9.83 -11.20
N GLN A 149 13.63 -10.84 -10.48
CA GLN A 149 13.65 -12.24 -10.93
C GLN A 149 12.67 -12.48 -12.09
N GLY A 150 11.59 -11.70 -12.16
CA GLY A 150 10.47 -11.93 -13.05
C GLY A 150 9.50 -12.93 -12.42
N HIS A 151 8.26 -12.52 -12.22
CA HIS A 151 7.19 -13.34 -11.64
C HIS A 151 5.89 -13.18 -12.42
N GLU A 152 4.95 -14.11 -12.21
CA GLU A 152 3.61 -14.09 -12.81
C GLU A 152 2.50 -13.83 -11.77
N VAL A 153 2.88 -13.37 -10.58
CA VAL A 153 1.96 -12.93 -9.51
C VAL A 153 1.20 -11.66 -9.93
N ASP A 154 -0.13 -11.70 -9.79
CA ASP A 154 -1.06 -10.60 -10.13
C ASP A 154 -1.43 -9.74 -8.91
N ALA A 155 -1.41 -10.33 -7.72
CA ALA A 155 -1.82 -9.67 -6.48
C ALA A 155 -0.95 -10.10 -5.28
N PHE A 156 -0.66 -9.15 -4.39
CA PHE A 156 0.13 -9.40 -3.18
C PHE A 156 -0.69 -9.17 -1.91
N GLY A 157 -0.69 -10.17 -1.02
CA GLY A 157 -1.24 -10.09 0.32
C GLY A 157 -0.15 -9.77 1.34
N ILE A 158 -0.08 -8.51 1.77
CA ILE A 158 0.95 -8.03 2.71
C ILE A 158 0.33 -7.84 4.10
N GLY A 159 0.80 -8.59 5.08
CA GLY A 159 0.29 -8.57 6.47
C GLY A 159 1.21 -7.81 7.41
N THR A 160 2.04 -8.56 8.14
CA THR A 160 2.85 -8.10 9.29
C THR A 160 3.64 -6.82 9.02
N TYR A 161 4.42 -6.78 7.93
CA TYR A 161 5.29 -5.64 7.62
C TYR A 161 4.52 -4.32 7.42
N LEU A 162 3.36 -4.40 6.75
CA LEU A 162 2.53 -3.23 6.48
C LEU A 162 1.77 -2.75 7.72
N VAL A 163 1.10 -3.65 8.44
CA VAL A 163 0.22 -3.27 9.56
C VAL A 163 1.00 -2.80 10.78
N THR A 164 2.21 -3.33 10.99
CA THR A 164 3.05 -2.97 12.15
C THR A 164 4.02 -1.84 11.86
N CYS A 165 4.15 -1.40 10.60
CA CYS A 165 5.24 -0.55 10.13
C CYS A 165 6.60 -1.09 10.62
N TYR A 166 6.88 -2.37 10.35
CA TYR A 166 7.90 -3.16 11.07
C TYR A 166 9.26 -2.47 11.25
N ALA A 167 9.76 -1.77 10.22
CA ALA A 167 11.03 -1.04 10.28
C ALA A 167 11.02 0.15 11.25
N GLN A 168 9.87 0.82 11.41
CA GLN A 168 9.69 1.96 12.30
C GLN A 168 8.22 2.05 12.76
N ALA A 169 7.88 1.33 13.82
CA ALA A 169 6.50 1.20 14.33
C ALA A 169 5.89 2.52 14.87
N ALA A 170 6.68 3.58 15.02
CA ALA A 170 6.23 4.87 15.54
C ALA A 170 6.77 6.04 14.71
N LEU A 171 5.89 7.00 14.38
CA LEU A 171 6.25 8.20 13.60
C LEU A 171 6.95 9.29 14.43
N GLY A 172 6.79 9.28 15.76
CA GLY A 172 7.40 10.30 16.64
C GLY A 172 6.66 11.65 16.66
N VAL A 173 5.35 11.66 16.41
CA VAL A 173 4.51 12.88 16.45
C VAL A 173 4.48 13.46 17.86
N VAL A 174 4.61 14.78 17.98
CA VAL A 174 4.56 15.50 19.26
C VAL A 174 3.49 16.59 19.26
N PHE A 175 2.87 16.81 20.41
CA PHE A 175 2.03 17.98 20.68
C PHE A 175 2.81 18.97 21.54
N LYS A 176 2.89 20.23 21.09
CA LYS A 176 3.62 21.31 21.78
C LYS A 176 2.78 22.58 21.80
N LEU A 177 2.73 23.22 22.97
CA LEU A 177 2.18 24.57 23.11
C LEU A 177 3.13 25.56 22.45
N VAL A 178 2.63 26.32 21.49
CA VAL A 178 3.41 27.35 20.76
C VAL A 178 2.98 28.77 21.09
N GLU A 179 1.79 28.93 21.68
CA GLU A 179 1.20 30.24 22.01
C GLU A 179 0.11 30.09 23.07
N ILE A 180 0.06 31.02 24.02
CA ILE A 180 -1.02 31.13 25.03
C ILE A 180 -1.40 32.60 25.16
N ASN A 181 -2.70 32.92 25.07
CA ASN A 181 -3.20 34.30 25.18
C ASN A 181 -2.45 35.29 24.26
N ASN A 182 -2.19 34.88 23.01
CA ASN A 182 -1.38 35.62 22.02
C ASN A 182 0.08 35.88 22.43
N GLN A 183 0.58 35.21 23.47
CA GLN A 183 1.99 35.22 23.85
C GLN A 183 2.68 33.95 23.33
N PRO A 184 3.66 34.08 22.44
CA PRO A 184 4.42 32.95 21.94
C PRO A 184 5.16 32.20 23.05
N ARG A 185 5.34 30.88 22.85
CA ARG A 185 6.08 30.00 23.75
C ARG A 185 7.11 29.21 22.95
N ILE A 186 8.33 29.17 23.48
CA ILE A 186 9.43 28.35 22.95
C ILE A 186 9.89 27.40 24.06
N LYS A 187 10.03 26.12 23.72
CA LYS A 187 10.70 25.14 24.56
C LYS A 187 12.13 25.00 24.05
N LEU A 188 13.09 25.39 24.88
CA LEU A 188 14.50 25.12 24.64
C LEU A 188 14.87 23.70 25.06
N SER A 189 15.95 23.20 24.48
CA SER A 189 16.47 21.85 24.69
C SER A 189 17.97 21.88 24.42
N GLU A 190 18.75 21.07 25.12
CA GLU A 190 20.19 20.89 24.85
C GLU A 190 20.42 20.41 23.41
N ASP A 191 19.52 19.56 22.94
CA ASP A 191 19.43 19.19 21.52
C ASP A 191 18.64 20.24 20.74
N VAL A 192 19.37 20.98 19.88
CA VAL A 192 18.84 22.02 18.98
C VAL A 192 17.69 21.50 18.12
N SER A 193 17.71 20.22 17.73
CA SER A 193 16.66 19.63 16.89
C SER A 193 15.31 19.49 17.62
N LYS A 194 15.32 19.56 18.96
CA LYS A 194 14.13 19.48 19.82
C LYS A 194 13.61 20.83 20.27
N VAL A 195 14.22 21.93 19.81
CA VAL A 195 13.73 23.28 20.05
C VAL A 195 12.43 23.50 19.26
N SER A 196 11.38 23.96 19.94
CA SER A 196 10.09 24.18 19.28
C SER A 196 10.06 25.50 18.52
N ILE A 197 9.41 25.53 17.36
CA ILE A 197 9.14 26.80 16.66
C ILE A 197 7.93 27.48 17.32
N PRO A 198 8.07 28.73 17.83
CA PRO A 198 7.04 29.43 18.60
C PRO A 198 5.90 29.94 17.72
N CYS A 199 4.90 30.56 18.36
CA CYS A 199 3.72 31.25 17.83
C CYS A 199 2.76 30.41 16.97
N LYS A 200 1.56 30.95 16.72
CA LYS A 200 0.66 30.44 15.69
C LYS A 200 1.28 30.64 14.30
N LYS A 201 1.19 29.61 13.45
CA LYS A 201 1.85 29.55 12.15
C LYS A 201 0.89 29.13 11.04
N ARG A 202 1.21 29.56 9.82
CA ARG A 202 0.68 29.04 8.57
C ARG A 202 1.81 28.33 7.82
N SER A 203 1.49 27.31 7.04
CA SER A 203 2.47 26.60 6.22
C SER A 203 2.04 26.53 4.77
N TYR A 204 3.01 26.68 3.88
CA TYR A 204 2.81 26.72 2.45
C TYR A 204 3.81 25.85 1.72
N ARG A 205 3.37 25.18 0.68
CA ARG A 205 4.23 24.48 -0.27
C ARG A 205 4.51 25.38 -1.47
N LEU A 206 5.79 25.60 -1.76
CA LEU A 206 6.25 26.41 -2.88
C LEU A 206 6.66 25.51 -4.03
N PHE A 207 6.10 25.75 -5.21
CA PHE A 207 6.37 24.96 -6.41
C PHE A 207 7.28 25.70 -7.39
N GLY A 208 8.17 24.95 -8.04
CA GLY A 208 9.08 25.46 -9.06
C GLY A 208 8.47 25.56 -10.45
N LYS A 209 9.29 26.00 -11.42
CA LYS A 209 8.90 26.10 -12.84
C LYS A 209 8.56 24.75 -13.47
N GLU A 210 9.21 23.69 -13.01
CA GLU A 210 8.97 22.32 -13.47
C GLU A 210 7.71 21.69 -12.83
N GLY A 211 6.98 22.43 -11.98
CA GLY A 211 5.75 21.94 -11.35
C GLY A 211 5.97 21.13 -10.06
N TYR A 212 7.21 20.80 -9.70
CA TYR A 212 7.56 20.08 -8.47
C TYR A 212 7.53 20.96 -7.21
N PRO A 213 7.15 20.41 -6.04
CA PRO A 213 7.41 21.03 -4.73
C PRO A 213 8.91 21.25 -4.50
N LEU A 214 9.29 22.45 -4.08
CA LEU A 214 10.69 22.81 -3.80
C LEU A 214 11.00 22.86 -2.29
N VAL A 215 10.05 23.39 -1.52
CA VAL A 215 10.19 23.66 -0.08
C VAL A 215 8.80 23.88 0.53
N ASP A 216 8.61 23.35 1.75
CA ASP A 216 7.50 23.77 2.60
C ASP A 216 8.00 24.88 3.54
N ILE A 217 7.35 26.04 3.52
CA ILE A 217 7.71 27.22 4.32
C ILE A 217 6.65 27.50 5.39
N MET A 218 7.09 27.71 6.62
CA MET A 218 6.27 28.22 7.72
C MET A 218 6.40 29.73 7.83
N THR A 219 5.28 30.41 8.05
CA THR A 219 5.21 31.83 8.38
C THR A 219 4.44 32.00 9.69
N GLY A 220 4.64 33.11 10.39
CA GLY A 220 3.70 33.54 11.43
C GLY A 220 2.30 33.78 10.87
N GLU A 221 1.28 33.65 11.72
CA GLU A 221 -0.13 33.84 11.35
C GLU A 221 -0.39 35.20 10.68
N ASN A 222 0.25 36.26 11.18
CA ASN A 222 0.04 37.64 10.75
C ASN A 222 0.98 38.08 9.61
N GLU A 223 1.75 37.14 9.03
CA GLU A 223 2.58 37.43 7.87
C GLU A 223 1.77 37.34 6.57
N PRO A 224 2.07 38.17 5.56
CA PRO A 224 1.46 38.01 4.25
C PRO A 224 1.80 36.64 3.68
N SER A 225 0.80 35.99 3.07
CA SER A 225 1.01 34.72 2.38
C SER A 225 2.02 34.89 1.24
N PRO A 226 2.93 33.92 1.01
CA PRO A 226 3.79 33.91 -0.17
C PRO A 226 2.95 34.00 -1.45
N LYS A 227 3.42 34.78 -2.43
CA LYS A 227 2.72 35.00 -3.70
C LYS A 227 3.52 34.42 -4.87
N VAL A 228 2.78 33.99 -5.89
CA VAL A 228 3.35 33.54 -7.16
C VAL A 228 4.14 34.67 -7.80
N GLY A 229 5.34 34.36 -8.30
CA GLY A 229 6.23 35.34 -8.94
C GLY A 229 7.01 36.25 -7.97
N GLU A 230 6.67 36.26 -6.69
CA GLU A 230 7.39 37.07 -5.69
C GLU A 230 8.52 36.27 -5.02
N ARG A 231 9.72 36.85 -5.02
CA ARG A 231 10.90 36.20 -4.44
C ARG A 231 10.81 36.18 -2.91
N ILE A 232 10.93 35.00 -2.31
CA ILE A 232 10.94 34.79 -0.86
C ILE A 232 12.24 34.12 -0.40
N LEU A 233 12.77 34.56 0.74
CA LEU A 233 13.92 33.91 1.40
C LEU A 233 13.42 32.80 2.33
N CYS A 234 13.79 31.57 2.02
CA CYS A 234 13.53 30.39 2.84
C CYS A 234 14.77 30.06 3.67
N ARG A 235 14.64 30.01 5.00
CA ARG A 235 15.73 29.69 5.92
C ARG A 235 15.43 28.40 6.67
N HIS A 236 16.42 27.53 6.82
CA HIS A 236 16.33 26.47 7.81
C HIS A 236 16.22 27.09 9.21
N PRO A 237 15.32 26.60 10.09
CA PRO A 237 15.06 27.26 11.38
C PRO A 237 16.27 27.31 12.31
N PHE A 238 17.21 26.36 12.18
CA PHE A 238 18.33 26.19 13.13
C PHE A 238 19.71 25.98 12.48
N GLN A 239 19.83 26.10 11.15
CA GLN A 239 21.10 25.90 10.44
C GLN A 239 21.30 27.07 9.48
N GLU A 240 22.06 28.08 9.90
CA GLU A 240 22.09 29.39 9.24
C GLU A 240 22.60 29.34 7.80
N SER A 241 23.55 28.43 7.54
CA SER A 241 24.12 28.21 6.21
C SER A 241 23.11 27.62 5.21
N LYS A 242 22.03 27.00 5.68
CA LYS A 242 20.97 26.42 4.85
C LYS A 242 19.87 27.45 4.60
N ARG A 243 20.02 28.21 3.52
CA ARG A 243 19.05 29.21 3.06
C ARG A 243 19.03 29.31 1.54
N ALA A 244 17.87 29.64 0.98
CA ALA A 244 17.72 29.80 -0.46
C ALA A 244 16.63 30.82 -0.79
N TYR A 245 16.77 31.51 -1.91
CA TYR A 245 15.67 32.27 -2.50
C TYR A 245 14.82 31.38 -3.38
N VAL A 246 13.50 31.53 -3.31
CA VAL A 246 12.53 30.84 -4.15
C VAL A 246 11.63 31.87 -4.82
N VAL A 247 11.36 31.69 -6.12
CA VAL A 247 10.33 32.43 -6.86
C VAL A 247 9.26 31.40 -7.25
N PRO A 248 8.20 31.23 -6.44
CA PRO A 248 7.24 30.16 -6.64
C PRO A 248 6.40 30.42 -7.89
N GLN A 249 6.13 29.36 -8.66
CA GLN A 249 5.17 29.39 -9.76
C GLN A 249 3.77 28.97 -9.32
N ARG A 250 3.67 28.25 -8.20
CA ARG A 250 2.44 27.93 -7.50
C ARG A 250 2.71 27.95 -5.99
N VAL A 251 1.73 28.36 -5.22
CA VAL A 251 1.75 28.36 -3.76
C VAL A 251 0.50 27.62 -3.28
N GLU A 252 0.68 26.61 -2.43
CA GLU A 252 -0.42 25.86 -1.81
C GLU A 252 -0.35 26.04 -0.29
N GLU A 253 -1.43 26.50 0.35
CA GLU A 253 -1.54 26.48 1.81
C GLU A 253 -1.88 25.07 2.30
N LEU A 254 -1.12 24.58 3.27
CA LEU A 254 -1.18 23.18 3.71
C LEU A 254 -2.17 22.94 4.86
N LEU A 255 -2.36 23.93 5.73
CA LEU A 255 -3.25 23.82 6.89
C LEU A 255 -4.65 24.32 6.54
N ARG A 256 -5.62 23.40 6.52
CA ARG A 256 -7.05 23.72 6.43
C ARG A 256 -7.71 23.59 7.79
N CYS A 257 -8.45 24.62 8.22
CA CYS A 257 -9.23 24.57 9.45
C CYS A 257 -10.51 23.74 9.21
N TYR A 258 -10.59 22.54 9.78
CA TYR A 258 -11.83 21.72 9.74
C TYR A 258 -12.78 22.00 10.91
N TRP A 259 -12.24 22.44 12.04
CA TRP A 259 -13.03 22.80 13.20
C TRP A 259 -12.37 23.96 13.96
N PRO A 260 -13.08 25.09 14.15
CA PRO A 260 -12.52 26.27 14.83
C PRO A 260 -12.58 26.19 16.36
N GLY A 261 -12.92 25.03 16.94
CA GLY A 261 -12.91 24.82 18.40
C GLY A 261 -14.08 25.46 19.16
N LYS A 262 -15.08 26.03 18.48
CA LYS A 262 -16.27 26.63 19.10
C LYS A 262 -17.48 25.71 18.90
N SER A 263 -18.19 25.38 19.98
CA SER A 263 -19.34 24.47 19.98
C SER A 263 -20.46 24.88 19.02
N GLY A 264 -20.66 26.19 18.83
CA GLY A 264 -21.68 26.73 17.90
C GLY A 264 -21.24 26.89 16.44
N LYS A 265 -20.04 26.45 16.06
CA LYS A 265 -19.57 26.53 14.67
C LYS A 265 -19.58 25.14 14.03
N THR A 266 -20.22 25.04 12.86
CA THR A 266 -20.28 23.83 12.05
C THR A 266 -18.88 23.36 11.69
N ARG A 267 -18.66 22.04 11.77
CA ARG A 267 -17.43 21.41 11.28
C ARG A 267 -17.48 21.34 9.76
N GLU A 268 -16.34 21.59 9.12
CA GLU A 268 -16.20 21.30 7.69
C GLU A 268 -16.34 19.80 7.46
N THR A 269 -16.99 19.43 6.35
CA THR A 269 -17.12 18.03 5.95
C THR A 269 -15.77 17.49 5.48
N LEU A 270 -15.42 16.29 5.93
CA LEU A 270 -14.24 15.60 5.45
C LEU A 270 -14.45 15.09 4.02
N PRO A 271 -13.43 15.14 3.15
CA PRO A 271 -13.53 14.57 1.82
C PRO A 271 -13.75 13.05 1.88
N PRO A 272 -14.43 12.45 0.89
CA PRO A 272 -14.57 11.00 0.76
C PRO A 272 -13.22 10.27 0.68
N LEU A 273 -13.19 9.01 1.15
CA LEU A 273 -11.96 8.19 1.16
C LEU A 273 -11.32 8.07 -0.23
N LYS A 274 -12.13 7.98 -1.29
CA LYS A 274 -11.65 7.90 -2.67
C LYS A 274 -10.85 9.15 -3.07
N GLU A 275 -11.37 10.34 -2.77
CA GLU A 275 -10.69 11.62 -3.05
C GLU A 275 -9.40 11.76 -2.22
N MET A 276 -9.43 11.32 -0.96
CA MET A 276 -8.22 11.32 -0.11
C MET A 276 -7.12 10.41 -0.69
N ARG A 277 -7.49 9.22 -1.18
CA ARG A 277 -6.58 8.29 -1.84
C ARG A 277 -6.01 8.87 -3.13
N GLU A 278 -6.86 9.40 -3.99
CA GLU A 278 -6.46 10.03 -5.26
C GLU A 278 -5.52 11.21 -5.02
N ARG A 279 -5.83 12.06 -4.02
CA ARG A 279 -4.93 13.15 -3.61
C ARG A 279 -3.56 12.63 -3.18
N CYS A 280 -3.50 11.56 -2.37
CA CYS A 280 -2.23 10.98 -1.92
C CYS A 280 -1.39 10.50 -3.12
N ILE A 281 -1.99 9.72 -4.03
CA ILE A 281 -1.32 9.21 -5.24
C ILE A 281 -0.81 10.37 -6.08
N ASN A 282 -1.67 11.35 -6.38
CA ASN A 282 -1.30 12.53 -7.17
C ASN A 282 -0.16 13.33 -6.52
N GLN A 283 -0.14 13.44 -5.18
CA GLN A 283 0.94 14.13 -4.48
C GLN A 283 2.26 13.37 -4.56
N LEU A 284 2.24 12.04 -4.44
CA LEU A 284 3.44 11.20 -4.58
C LEU A 284 4.02 11.29 -6.00
N GLU A 285 3.18 11.28 -7.03
CA GLU A 285 3.59 11.43 -8.44
C GLU A 285 4.12 12.84 -8.76
N GLN A 286 3.61 13.86 -8.07
CA GLN A 286 4.08 15.24 -8.19
C GLN A 286 5.37 15.52 -7.42
N MET A 287 5.90 14.58 -6.64
CA MET A 287 7.18 14.77 -5.95
C MET A 287 8.35 14.56 -6.91
N ARG A 288 9.43 15.32 -6.70
CA ARG A 288 10.66 15.12 -7.49
C ARG A 288 11.21 13.70 -7.21
N PRO A 289 11.64 12.95 -8.24
CA PRO A 289 12.01 11.53 -8.07
C PRO A 289 13.11 11.23 -7.03
N ASP A 290 14.01 12.17 -6.78
CA ASP A 290 15.09 12.01 -5.79
C ASP A 290 14.61 12.08 -4.34
N HIS A 291 13.44 12.67 -4.06
CA HIS A 291 12.77 12.57 -2.76
C HIS A 291 12.08 11.22 -2.59
N MET A 292 11.70 10.56 -3.70
CA MET A 292 10.89 9.34 -3.71
C MET A 292 11.71 8.05 -3.83
N ARG A 293 13.01 8.16 -4.16
CA ARG A 293 13.88 6.98 -4.26
C ARG A 293 14.03 6.28 -2.91
N LYS A 294 14.04 4.95 -2.92
CA LYS A 294 14.17 4.13 -1.71
C LYS A 294 15.53 4.33 -1.02
N LEU A 295 16.62 4.32 -1.80
CA LEU A 295 17.97 4.39 -1.27
C LEU A 295 18.46 5.84 -1.23
N ASN A 296 18.85 6.29 -0.03
CA ASN A 296 19.41 7.63 0.22
C ASN A 296 18.57 8.77 -0.39
N PRO A 297 17.25 8.88 -0.09
CA PRO A 297 16.43 9.97 -0.64
C PRO A 297 17.01 11.33 -0.27
N THR A 298 16.93 12.29 -1.19
CA THR A 298 17.28 13.68 -0.88
C THR A 298 16.31 14.19 0.19
N PRO A 299 16.77 14.75 1.31
CA PRO A 299 15.87 15.31 2.31
C PRO A 299 15.01 16.45 1.73
N TYR A 300 13.70 16.39 1.97
CA TYR A 300 12.80 17.46 1.57
C TYR A 300 13.01 18.69 2.46
N LYS A 301 12.97 19.88 1.85
CA LYS A 301 13.28 21.13 2.57
C LYS A 301 12.04 21.61 3.32
N VAL A 302 12.20 21.82 4.62
CA VAL A 302 11.27 22.56 5.47
C VAL A 302 11.97 23.81 5.98
N SER A 303 11.33 24.96 5.84
CA SER A 303 11.92 26.26 6.13
C SER A 303 10.96 27.18 6.87
N VAL A 304 11.49 28.29 7.38
CA VAL A 304 10.74 29.40 7.94
C VAL A 304 10.97 30.67 7.11
N SER A 305 10.03 31.61 7.16
CA SER A 305 10.24 32.96 6.62
C SER A 305 11.39 33.68 7.34
N ALA A 306 11.96 34.71 6.72
CA ALA A 306 12.99 35.53 7.35
C ALA A 306 12.50 36.15 8.67
N LYS A 307 11.27 36.67 8.69
CA LYS A 307 10.68 37.28 9.88
C LYS A 307 10.47 36.26 11.01
N LEU A 308 9.97 35.06 10.69
CA LEU A 308 9.81 34.00 11.68
C LEU A 308 11.17 33.47 12.16
N TYR A 309 12.17 33.36 11.28
CA TYR A 309 13.55 33.03 11.68
C TYR A 309 14.08 34.00 12.72
N ASP A 310 14.03 35.31 12.42
CA ASP A 310 14.58 36.33 13.31
C ASP A 310 13.82 36.34 14.65
N PHE A 311 12.51 36.09 14.62
CA PHE A 311 11.68 35.96 15.82
C PHE A 311 12.02 34.74 16.67
N ILE A 312 12.31 33.58 16.05
CA ILE A 312 12.78 32.39 16.77
C ILE A 312 14.07 32.69 17.53
N HIS A 313 15.04 33.31 16.86
CA HIS A 313 16.35 33.59 17.47
C HIS A 313 16.25 34.66 18.56
N PHE A 314 15.42 35.69 18.35
CA PHE A 314 15.13 36.67 19.39
C PHE A 314 14.54 36.02 20.65
N LEU A 315 13.51 35.17 20.51
CA LEU A 315 12.94 34.47 21.66
C LEU A 315 13.91 33.49 22.30
N TRP A 316 14.70 32.77 21.50
CA TRP A 316 15.73 31.88 22.04
C TRP A 316 16.68 32.64 22.95
N LEU A 317 17.29 33.72 22.45
CA LEU A 317 18.28 34.48 23.21
C LEU A 317 17.70 35.08 24.50
N ASN A 318 16.42 35.41 24.53
CA ASN A 318 15.76 35.93 25.73
C ASN A 318 15.42 34.85 26.77
N GLU A 319 15.19 33.61 26.34
CA GLU A 319 14.78 32.50 27.22
C GLU A 319 15.96 31.61 27.64
N ALA A 320 17.07 31.65 26.89
CA ALA A 320 18.27 30.91 27.23
C ALA A 320 18.97 31.55 28.44
N PRO A 321 19.21 30.81 29.52
CA PRO A 321 19.90 31.35 30.69
C PRO A 321 21.35 31.70 30.32
N VAL A 322 21.80 32.88 30.77
CA VAL A 322 23.22 33.26 30.72
C VAL A 322 23.90 32.70 31.96
N VAL A 323 24.95 31.90 31.75
CA VAL A 323 25.74 31.32 32.84
C VAL A 323 27.01 32.13 33.00
N GLU A 324 27.32 32.53 34.23
CA GLU A 324 28.63 33.07 34.59
C GLU A 324 29.59 31.91 34.86
N LEU A 325 30.76 31.94 34.22
CA LEU A 325 31.79 30.91 34.40
C LEU A 325 32.74 31.36 35.52
N GLU A 326 32.90 30.52 36.54
CA GLU A 326 33.95 30.66 37.57
C GLU A 326 35.30 30.14 37.07
#